data_AF-A0A950W6N0-F1
#
_entry.id   AF-A0A950W6N0-F1
#
_cell.length_a   1.000
_cell.length_b   1.000
_cell.length_c   1.000
_cell.angle_alpha   90.00
_cell.angle_beta   90.00
_cell.angle_gamma   90.00
#
_symmetry.space_group_name_H-M   'P 1'
#
loop_
_entity.id
_entity.type
_entity.pdbx_description
1 polymer ?
#
loop_
_entity_poly.entity_id
_entity_poly.type
_entity_poly.pdbx_seq_one_letter_code
_entity_poly.pdbx_strand_id
1 'polypeptide(L)'
;MKALSLASIYQVPKHLSNQSNQRRKIRLDSRPRNILIVDDDPVIRDMMVDILSFEAYPVRVARNGREALEILRATERYLVFLDLMMPVMDGREVC
;
A
#
# COMPACT_ATOMS: atom_id res chain seq x y z
N MET A 1 31.53 7.84 5.70
CA MET A 1 30.29 7.72 4.91
C MET A 1 29.17 7.29 5.88
N LYS A 2 28.37 8.23 6.37
CA LYS A 2 27.26 7.93 7.30
C LYS A 2 25.98 7.80 6.49
N ALA A 3 25.31 6.66 6.62
CA ALA A 3 23.99 6.42 6.07
C ALA A 3 23.00 7.41 6.72
N LEU A 4 22.47 8.33 5.92
CA LEU A 4 21.33 9.15 6.33
C LEU A 4 20.09 8.26 6.26
N SER A 5 19.46 8.00 7.41
CA SER A 5 18.23 7.22 7.46
C SER A 5 17.10 8.02 6.78
N LEU A 6 16.45 7.44 5.77
CA LEU A 6 15.34 8.03 5.01
C LEU A 6 14.10 8.38 5.86
N ALA A 7 14.06 7.94 7.13
CA ALA A 7 12.97 8.23 8.06
C ALA A 7 12.80 9.73 8.40
N SER A 8 13.76 10.59 8.07
CA SER A 8 13.69 12.02 8.40
C SER A 8 13.01 12.91 7.36
N ILE A 9 12.76 12.44 6.13
CA ILE A 9 12.37 13.33 5.02
C ILE A 9 10.85 13.56 4.93
N TYR A 10 10.01 12.70 5.49
CA TYR A 10 8.54 12.82 5.40
C TYR A 10 7.86 13.28 6.70
N GLN A 11 8.34 14.36 7.33
CA GLN A 11 7.54 15.04 8.37
C GLN A 11 6.55 16.01 7.71
N VAL A 12 5.30 15.53 7.56
CA VAL A 12 4.13 16.35 7.21
C VAL A 12 3.99 17.53 8.19
N PRO A 13 3.76 18.77 7.73
CA PRO A 13 3.61 19.94 8.60
C PRO A 13 2.47 19.78 9.62
N LYS A 14 2.80 19.84 10.91
CA LYS A 14 1.84 19.79 12.04
C LYS A 14 1.23 21.16 12.33
N HIS A 15 0.47 21.72 11.40
CA HIS A 15 -0.25 22.97 11.69
C HIS A 15 -1.68 23.00 11.17
N LEU A 16 -2.51 22.07 11.66
CA LEU A 16 -3.96 22.23 11.77
C LEU A 16 -4.39 21.65 13.13
N SER A 17 -4.31 22.48 14.16
CA SER A 17 -4.81 22.20 15.50
C SER A 17 -6.29 22.56 15.61
N ASN A 18 -7.18 21.60 15.93
CA ASN A 18 -7.99 21.69 17.15
C ASN A 18 -8.66 20.34 17.51
N GLN A 19 -9.06 20.24 18.78
CA GLN A 19 -9.10 19.08 19.67
C GLN A 19 -10.27 18.10 19.52
N SER A 20 -10.02 16.88 20.04
CA SER A 20 -10.91 15.99 20.83
C SER A 20 -11.12 14.56 20.28
N ASN A 21 -10.87 13.62 21.18
CA ASN A 21 -11.09 12.17 21.16
C ASN A 21 -10.03 11.22 20.57
N GLN A 22 -9.35 10.57 21.52
CA GLN A 22 -8.68 9.27 21.43
C GLN A 22 -7.50 9.19 20.45
N ARG A 23 -6.31 9.56 20.96
CA ARG A 23 -5.04 9.03 20.44
C ARG A 23 -5.04 7.51 20.62
N ARG A 24 -5.67 6.78 19.70
CA ARG A 24 -5.28 5.39 19.42
C ARG A 24 -3.78 5.47 19.18
N LYS A 25 -2.99 4.92 20.11
CA LYS A 25 -1.54 4.77 19.94
C LYS A 25 -1.39 3.94 18.67
N ILE A 26 -1.14 4.60 17.52
CA ILE A 26 -0.95 3.94 16.24
C ILE A 26 0.21 3.00 16.50
N ARG A 27 -0.09 1.69 16.62
CA ARG A 27 0.94 0.67 16.66
C ARG A 27 1.52 0.70 15.25
N LEU A 28 2.53 1.55 15.05
CA LEU A 28 3.42 1.48 13.90
C LEU A 28 4.09 0.11 14.05
N ASP A 29 3.50 -0.90 13.42
CA ASP A 29 4.13 -2.19 13.32
C ASP A 29 5.46 -1.97 12.61
N SER A 30 6.55 -2.26 13.29
CA SER A 30 7.90 -2.18 12.73
C SER A 30 8.19 -3.29 11.71
N ARG A 31 7.15 -4.02 11.26
CA ARG A 31 7.25 -5.07 10.25
C ARG A 31 6.90 -4.46 8.88
N PRO A 32 7.64 -4.81 7.82
CA PRO A 32 7.27 -4.40 6.47
C PRO A 32 5.85 -4.90 6.17
N ARG A 33 4.95 -3.99 5.79
CA ARG A 33 3.60 -4.35 5.37
C ARG A 33 3.68 -4.90 3.96
N ASN A 34 3.10 -6.08 3.73
CA ASN A 34 2.93 -6.60 2.38
C ASN A 34 2.03 -5.62 1.60
N ILE A 35 2.46 -5.20 0.42
CA ILE A 35 1.69 -4.33 -0.47
C ILE A 35 1.15 -5.16 -1.61
N LEU A 36 -0.14 -5.01 -1.92
CA LEU A 36 -0.77 -5.57 -3.11
C LEU A 36 -1.12 -4.43 -4.06
N ILE A 37 -0.65 -4.50 -5.30
CA ILE A 37 -1.04 -3.59 -6.38
C ILE A 37 -2.04 -4.34 -7.27
N VAL A 38 -3.18 -3.72 -7.51
CA VAL A 38 -4.26 -4.28 -8.34
C VAL A 38 -4.60 -3.25 -9.42
N ASP A 39 -4.12 -3.52 -10.63
CA ASP A 39 -4.25 -2.63 -11.78
C ASP A 39 -4.11 -3.50 -13.05
N ASP A 40 -4.96 -3.30 -14.06
CA ASP A 40 -4.90 -4.08 -15.29
C ASP A 40 -3.84 -3.55 -16.27
N ASP A 41 -3.45 -2.27 -16.15
CA ASP A 41 -2.38 -1.67 -16.95
C ASP A 41 -0.99 -2.18 -16.47
N PRO A 42 -0.27 -2.94 -17.31
CA PRO A 42 1.06 -3.42 -16.94
C PRO A 42 2.07 -2.32 -16.71
N VAL A 43 1.98 -1.18 -17.42
CA VAL A 43 2.93 -0.08 -17.29
C VAL A 43 2.81 0.59 -15.93
N ILE A 44 1.58 0.85 -15.48
CA ILE A 44 1.32 1.43 -14.16
C ILE A 44 1.77 0.48 -13.06
N ARG A 45 1.38 -0.80 -13.18
CA ARG A 45 1.71 -1.84 -12.21
C ARG A 45 3.21 -2.04 -12.06
N ASP A 46 3.96 -2.14 -13.16
CA ASP A 46 5.41 -2.35 -13.13
C ASP A 46 6.14 -1.12 -12.56
N MET A 47 5.72 0.10 -12.94
CA MET A 47 6.24 1.34 -12.34
C MET A 47 6.05 1.38 -10.82
N MET A 48 4.87 0.99 -10.32
CA MET A 48 4.59 0.94 -8.89
C MET A 48 5.42 -0.12 -8.17
N VAL A 49 5.61 -1.29 -8.79
CA VAL A 49 6.50 -2.34 -8.27
C VAL A 49 7.91 -1.80 -8.12
N ASP A 50 8.45 -1.11 -9.13
CA ASP A 50 9.80 -0.55 -9.09
C ASP A 50 9.98 0.45 -7.94
N ILE A 51 9.04 1.39 -7.79
CA ILE A 51 9.08 2.42 -6.74
C ILE A 51 9.02 1.79 -5.34
N LEU A 52 8.10 0.84 -5.13
CA LEU A 52 7.88 0.26 -3.81
C LEU A 52 8.95 -0.77 -3.42
N SER A 53 9.47 -1.51 -4.41
CA SER A 53 10.56 -2.45 -4.19
C SER A 53 11.88 -1.73 -3.90
N PHE A 54 12.10 -0.55 -4.49
CA PHE A 54 13.24 0.32 -4.18
C PHE A 54 13.26 0.73 -2.69
N GLU A 55 12.09 0.97 -2.11
CA GLU A 55 11.91 1.26 -0.68
C GLU A 55 11.87 -0.01 0.20
N ALA A 56 12.21 -1.17 -0.37
CA ALA A 56 12.27 -2.48 0.29
C ALA A 56 10.93 -2.97 0.87
N TYR A 57 9.79 -2.55 0.29
CA TYR A 57 8.50 -3.16 0.62
C TYR A 57 8.32 -4.50 -0.12
N PRO A 58 7.78 -5.55 0.53
CA PRO A 58 7.32 -6.75 -0.15
C PRO A 58 6.08 -6.42 -0.99
N VAL A 59 6.16 -6.62 -2.31
CA VAL A 59 5.09 -6.30 -3.25
C VAL A 59 4.54 -7.57 -3.89
N ARG A 60 3.21 -7.66 -3.99
CA ARG A 60 2.48 -8.60 -4.83
C ARG A 60 1.64 -7.83 -5.83
N VAL A 61 1.28 -8.48 -6.92
CA VAL A 61 0.53 -7.89 -8.03
C VAL A 61 -0.67 -8.76 -8.40
N ALA A 62 -1.75 -8.11 -8.82
CA ALA A 62 -2.93 -8.71 -9.42
C ALA A 62 -3.38 -7.84 -10.61
N ARG A 63 -3.99 -8.45 -11.62
CA ARG A 63 -4.40 -7.79 -12.87
C ARG A 63 -5.89 -7.46 -12.93
N ASN A 64 -6.65 -7.86 -11.91
CA ASN A 64 -8.10 -7.67 -11.76
C ASN A 64 -8.53 -7.99 -10.33
N GLY A 65 -9.78 -7.69 -9.98
CA GLY A 65 -10.32 -7.93 -8.65
C GLY A 65 -10.36 -9.40 -8.22
N ARG A 66 -10.51 -10.34 -9.17
CA ARG A 66 -10.57 -11.78 -8.85
C ARG A 66 -9.22 -12.30 -8.37
N GLU A 67 -8.16 -11.99 -9.10
CA GLU A 67 -6.78 -12.32 -8.69
C GLU A 67 -6.43 -11.67 -7.35
N ALA A 68 -6.88 -10.43 -7.13
CA ALA A 68 -6.68 -9.73 -5.86
C ALA A 68 -7.35 -10.48 -4.69
N LEU A 69 -8.60 -10.90 -4.84
CA LEU A 69 -9.29 -11.68 -3.81
C LEU A 69 -8.63 -13.04 -3.55
N GLU A 70 -8.10 -13.71 -4.57
CA GLU A 70 -7.35 -14.96 -4.39
C GLU A 70 -6.10 -14.75 -3.54
N ILE A 71 -5.39 -13.63 -3.73
CA ILE A 71 -4.24 -13.24 -2.90
C ILE A 71 -4.66 -12.90 -1.46
N LEU A 72 -5.74 -12.13 -1.32
CA LEU A 72 -6.23 -11.64 -0.02
C LEU A 72 -6.87 -12.72 0.85
N ARG A 73 -7.16 -13.91 0.31
CA ARG A 73 -7.61 -15.07 1.09
C ARG A 73 -6.56 -15.60 2.07
N ALA A 74 -5.28 -15.29 1.85
CA ALA A 74 -4.22 -15.62 2.81
C ALA A 74 -4.41 -14.83 4.11
N THR A 75 -4.01 -15.39 5.27
CA THR A 75 -4.16 -14.76 6.60
C THR A 75 -3.20 -13.60 6.87
N GLU A 76 -2.61 -13.02 5.82
CA GLU A 76 -1.67 -11.91 5.91
C GLU A 76 -2.38 -10.57 5.73
N ARG A 77 -1.82 -9.51 6.33
CA ARG A 77 -2.34 -8.16 6.15
C ARG A 77 -1.67 -7.49 4.96
N TYR A 78 -2.48 -6.98 4.05
CA TYR A 78 -2.02 -6.20 2.91
C TYR A 78 -2.43 -4.74 3.04
N LEU A 79 -1.55 -3.83 2.64
CA LEU A 79 -1.95 -2.52 2.13
C LEU A 79 -2.24 -2.69 0.64
N VAL A 80 -3.39 -2.20 0.16
CA VAL A 80 -3.82 -2.43 -1.22
C VAL A 80 -3.88 -1.10 -1.97
N PHE A 81 -3.18 -1.03 -3.10
CA PHE A 81 -3.43 -0.03 -4.14
C PHE A 81 -4.34 -0.67 -5.19
N LEU A 82 -5.52 -0.09 -5.40
CA LEU A 82 -6.60 -0.71 -6.17
C LEU A 82 -7.15 0.25 -7.20
N ASP A 83 -7.05 -0.12 -8.48
CA ASP A 83 -7.85 0.48 -9.53
C ASP A 83 -9.32 0.07 -9.35
N LEU A 84 -10.22 1.03 -9.57
CA LEU A 84 -11.66 0.82 -9.51
C LEU A 84 -12.23 0.32 -10.84
N MET A 85 -11.55 0.51 -11.96
CA MET A 85 -12.06 0.18 -13.30
C MET A 85 -11.15 -0.86 -13.96
N MET A 86 -11.54 -2.13 -13.92
CA MET A 86 -10.75 -3.24 -14.50
C MET A 86 -11.66 -4.25 -15.21
N PRO A 87 -11.14 -5.04 -16.15
CA PRO A 87 -11.84 -6.20 -16.71
C PRO A 87 -12.03 -7.31 -15.65
N VAL A 88 -12.92 -8.26 -15.95
CA VAL A 88 -13.24 -9.46 -15.13
C VAL A 88 -13.95 -9.17 -13.81
N MET A 89 -13.40 -8.30 -12.97
CA MET A 89 -13.97 -7.87 -11.69
C MET A 89 -13.36 -6.53 -11.33
N ASP A 90 -14.21 -5.56 -11.04
CA ASP A 90 -13.79 -4.19 -10.76
C ASP A 90 -13.35 -4.00 -9.29
N GLY A 91 -12.72 -2.87 -8.96
CA GLY A 91 -12.23 -2.63 -7.61
C GLY A 91 -13.33 -2.37 -6.57
N ARG A 92 -14.53 -1.97 -7.00
CA ARG A 92 -15.67 -1.73 -6.09
C ARG A 92 -16.18 -3.05 -5.52
N GLU A 93 -16.11 -4.12 -6.30
CA GLU A 93 -16.49 -5.47 -5.87
C GLU A 93 -15.46 -6.10 -4.90
N VAL A 94 -14.23 -5.56 -4.82
CA VAL A 94 -13.17 -6.04 -3.91
C VAL A 94 -13.31 -5.44 -2.50
N CYS A 95 -13.91 -4.25 -2.38
CA CYS A 95 -14.05 -3.49 -1.13
C CYS A 95 -15.22 -3.99 -0.27
#